data_AF-A0A846C191-F1
#
_entry.id   AF-A0A846C191-F1
#
_cell.length_a   1.000
_cell.length_b   1.000
_cell.length_c   1.000
_cell.angle_alpha   90.00
_cell.angle_beta   90.00
_cell.angle_gamma   90.00
#
_symmetry.space_group_name_H-M   'P 1'
#
loop_
_entity.id
_entity.type
_entity.pdbx_description
1 polymer ?
#
loop_
_entity_poly.entity_id
_entity_poly.type
_entity_poly.pdbx_seq_one_letter_code
_entity_poly.pdbx_strand_id
1 'polypeptide(L)'
;MSETMLYKYENHSNPAIAEIVNQATNPVIIIDARIGHIISLSYLMEPKVKFQLVRKQNIPNISKISDNFTEVFLFSPSKELLFGIKQSEKVERLDRERSQSLWKLIRASN
;
A
#
# COMPACT_ATOMS: atom_id res chain seq x y z
N MET A 1 7.65 -20.56 -17.40
CA MET A 1 6.54 -20.03 -16.58
C MET A 1 5.84 -18.95 -17.40
N SER A 2 4.51 -18.95 -17.47
CA SER A 2 3.74 -17.91 -18.17
C SER A 2 3.43 -16.75 -17.21
N GLU A 3 3.42 -15.51 -17.72
CA GLU A 3 3.13 -14.30 -16.93
C GLU A 3 1.82 -14.41 -16.14
N THR A 4 0.80 -15.08 -16.71
CA THR A 4 -0.50 -15.30 -16.08
C THR A 4 -0.42 -16.12 -14.77
N MET A 5 0.50 -17.07 -14.68
CA MET A 5 0.69 -17.88 -13.47
C MET A 5 1.43 -17.09 -12.38
N LEU A 6 2.33 -16.18 -12.76
CA LEU A 6 3.03 -15.29 -11.83
C LEU A 6 2.03 -14.36 -11.11
N TYR A 7 1.11 -13.76 -11.87
CA TYR A 7 0.05 -12.90 -11.32
C TYR A 7 -0.86 -13.61 -10.32
N LYS A 8 -1.14 -14.91 -10.53
CA LYS A 8 -2.00 -15.70 -9.63
C LYS A 8 -1.29 -16.03 -8.31
N TYR A 9 0.01 -16.32 -8.39
CA TYR A 9 0.84 -16.63 -7.21
C TYR A 9 1.17 -15.38 -6.39
N GLU A 10 1.39 -14.24 -7.05
CA GLU A 10 1.74 -12.98 -6.38
C GLU A 10 0.55 -12.34 -5.66
N ASN A 11 -0.68 -12.52 -6.15
CA ASN A 11 -1.89 -11.89 -5.62
C ASN A 11 -2.65 -12.72 -4.56
N HIS A 12 -2.09 -13.84 -4.10
CA HIS A 12 -2.73 -14.69 -3.08
C HIS A 12 -3.01 -13.94 -1.76
N SER A 13 -2.25 -12.89 -1.49
CA SER A 13 -2.38 -11.99 -0.34
C SER A 13 -3.47 -10.94 -0.48
N ASN A 14 -4.04 -10.71 -1.67
CA ASN A 14 -4.99 -9.62 -1.91
C ASN A 14 -6.24 -9.66 -1.00
N PRO A 15 -6.88 -10.83 -0.75
CA PRO A 15 -8.02 -10.90 0.16
C PRO A 15 -7.66 -10.49 1.59
N ALA A 16 -6.52 -10.94 2.11
CA ALA A 16 -6.07 -10.58 3.47
C ALA A 16 -5.72 -9.09 3.58
N ILE A 17 -5.10 -8.53 2.54
CA ILE A 17 -4.82 -7.10 2.47
C ILE A 17 -6.11 -6.28 2.43
N ALA A 18 -7.10 -6.71 1.63
CA ALA A 18 -8.40 -6.08 1.56
C ALA A 18 -9.15 -6.12 2.89
N GLU A 19 -9.12 -7.24 3.60
CA GLU A 19 -9.73 -7.38 4.92
C GLU A 19 -9.16 -6.35 5.92
N ILE A 20 -7.85 -6.15 5.92
CA ILE A 20 -7.18 -5.17 6.79
C ILE A 20 -7.55 -3.73 6.39
N VAL A 21 -7.45 -3.39 5.10
CA VAL A 21 -7.65 -2.01 4.64
C VAL A 21 -9.12 -1.60 4.73
N ASN A 22 -10.07 -2.50 4.45
CA ASN A 22 -11.49 -2.18 4.49
C ASN A 22 -12.00 -1.87 5.92
N GLN A 23 -11.28 -2.26 6.97
CA GLN A 23 -11.64 -1.89 8.35
C GLN A 23 -11.31 -0.44 8.69
N ALA A 24 -10.42 0.21 7.95
CA ALA A 24 -10.03 1.60 8.16
C ALA A 24 -11.16 2.58 7.79
N THR A 25 -11.22 3.73 8.46
CA THR A 25 -12.36 4.65 8.31
C THR A 25 -12.27 5.46 7.01
N ASN A 26 -11.10 6.00 6.71
CA ASN A 26 -10.81 6.76 5.50
C ASN A 26 -9.37 6.46 5.04
N PRO A 27 -9.13 5.27 4.46
CA PRO A 27 -7.79 4.83 4.11
C PRO A 27 -7.32 5.30 2.74
N VAL A 28 -6.02 5.50 2.62
CA VAL A 28 -5.32 5.61 1.34
C VAL A 28 -4.25 4.53 1.20
N ILE A 29 -4.18 3.91 0.02
CA ILE A 29 -3.11 3.00 -0.38
C ILE A 29 -2.17 3.75 -1.33
N ILE A 30 -0.92 3.92 -0.92
CA ILE A 30 0.15 4.50 -1.74
C ILE A 30 0.87 3.38 -2.48
N ILE A 31 1.08 3.60 -3.78
CA ILE A 31 1.63 2.61 -4.70
C ILE A 31 2.62 3.29 -5.65
N ASP A 32 3.80 2.69 -5.81
CA ASP A 32 4.83 3.11 -6.78
C ASP A 32 5.18 2.01 -7.80
N ALA A 33 4.45 0.89 -7.74
CA ALA A 33 4.60 -0.28 -8.58
C ALA A 33 3.69 -0.26 -9.83
N ARG A 34 3.79 -1.30 -10.65
CA ARG A 34 3.04 -1.45 -11.91
C ARG A 34 1.53 -1.56 -11.62
N ILE A 35 0.75 -0.77 -12.37
CA ILE A 35 -0.72 -0.68 -12.25
C ILE A 35 -1.41 -2.05 -12.32
N GLY A 36 -0.85 -3.02 -13.04
CA GLY A 36 -1.41 -4.37 -13.16
C GLY A 36 -1.66 -5.09 -11.83
N HIS A 37 -0.86 -4.82 -10.79
CA HIS A 37 -1.03 -5.46 -9.48
C HIS A 37 -2.14 -4.78 -8.66
N ILE A 38 -2.50 -3.55 -9.02
CA ILE A 38 -3.52 -2.74 -8.35
C ILE A 38 -4.92 -3.17 -8.79
N ILE A 39 -5.06 -3.56 -10.07
CA ILE A 39 -6.37 -3.87 -10.64
C ILE A 39 -7.03 -5.00 -9.85
N SER A 40 -6.35 -6.12 -9.66
CA SER A 40 -6.89 -7.27 -8.91
C SER A 40 -7.18 -6.93 -7.45
N LEU A 41 -6.37 -6.08 -6.82
CA LEU A 41 -6.59 -5.62 -5.44
C LEU A 41 -7.81 -4.70 -5.35
N SER A 42 -7.97 -3.78 -6.30
CA SER A 42 -9.03 -2.77 -6.31
C SER A 42 -10.44 -3.37 -6.36
N TYR A 43 -10.60 -4.54 -6.99
CA TYR A 43 -11.87 -5.26 -7.02
C TYR A 43 -12.34 -5.76 -5.64
N LEU A 44 -11.44 -5.85 -4.66
CA LEU A 44 -11.74 -6.31 -3.31
C LEU A 44 -11.91 -5.15 -2.30
N MET A 45 -11.67 -3.92 -2.74
CA MET A 45 -11.68 -2.76 -1.85
C MET A 45 -13.06 -2.11 -1.75
N GLU A 46 -13.40 -1.62 -0.56
CA GLU A 46 -14.58 -0.80 -0.36
C GLU A 46 -14.44 0.56 -1.07
N PRO A 47 -15.55 1.20 -1.51
CA PRO A 47 -15.52 2.49 -2.23
C PRO A 47 -14.83 3.65 -1.48
N LYS A 48 -14.71 3.55 -0.16
CA LYS A 48 -14.02 4.53 0.69
C LYS A 48 -12.50 4.50 0.51
N VAL A 49 -11.94 3.38 0.10
CA VAL A 49 -10.50 3.21 -0.07
C VAL A 49 -10.02 4.04 -1.25
N LYS A 50 -9.06 4.92 -1.01
CA LYS A 50 -8.42 5.73 -2.06
C LYS A 50 -7.07 5.15 -2.46
N PHE A 51 -6.71 5.34 -3.71
CA PHE A 51 -5.42 4.92 -4.26
C PHE A 51 -4.63 6.15 -4.67
N GLN A 52 -3.38 6.22 -4.23
CA GLN A 52 -2.44 7.27 -4.63
C GLN A 52 -1.25 6.63 -5.33
N LEU A 53 -1.19 6.82 -6.66
CA LEU A 53 -0.04 6.41 -7.44
C LEU A 53 1.05 7.48 -7.31
N VAL A 54 2.27 7.07 -6.95
CA VAL A 54 3.44 7.94 -6.85
C VAL A 54 4.49 7.49 -7.86
N ARG A 55 5.12 8.44 -8.54
CA ARG A 55 6.22 8.15 -9.48
C ARG A 55 7.55 8.30 -8.75
N LYS A 56 8.53 7.47 -9.12
CA LYS A 56 9.88 7.44 -8.52
C LYS A 56 10.55 8.82 -8.37
N GLN A 57 10.28 9.78 -9.25
CA GLN A 57 10.88 11.13 -9.19
C GLN A 57 10.21 12.08 -8.19
N ASN A 58 9.00 11.75 -7.72
CA ASN A 58 8.20 12.56 -6.81
C ASN A 58 7.79 11.69 -5.63
N ILE A 59 8.75 11.27 -4.78
CA ILE A 59 8.41 10.76 -3.45
C ILE A 59 7.75 11.93 -2.72
N PRO A 60 6.42 11.93 -2.55
CA PRO A 60 5.73 13.09 -2.02
C PRO A 60 6.18 13.27 -0.57
N ASN A 61 6.18 14.50 -0.09
CA ASN A 61 6.24 14.72 1.35
C ASN A 61 4.99 14.07 1.94
N ILE A 62 5.14 12.85 2.45
CA ILE A 62 4.02 11.96 2.76
C ILE A 62 3.17 12.51 3.88
N SER A 63 3.73 13.38 4.73
CA SER A 63 2.99 14.25 5.64
C SER A 63 1.81 14.95 4.95
N LYS A 64 2.00 15.55 3.76
CA LYS A 64 0.93 16.24 3.02
C LYS A 64 -0.14 15.31 2.45
N ILE A 65 0.22 14.08 2.09
CA ILE A 65 -0.76 13.09 1.64
C ILE A 65 -1.59 12.65 2.83
N SER A 66 -0.94 12.52 3.99
CA SER A 66 -1.50 11.94 5.17
C SER A 66 -2.60 12.80 5.81
N ASP A 67 -2.55 14.13 5.70
CA ASP A 67 -3.46 15.04 6.42
C ASP A 67 -4.95 14.79 6.16
N ASN A 68 -5.30 14.25 4.99
CA ASN A 68 -6.69 13.99 4.59
C ASN A 68 -7.16 12.55 4.84
N PHE A 69 -6.29 11.66 5.35
CA PHE A 69 -6.61 10.24 5.52
C PHE A 69 -6.32 9.79 6.95
N THR A 70 -7.20 8.95 7.51
CA THR A 70 -7.06 8.44 8.88
C THR A 70 -5.99 7.34 8.96
N GLU A 71 -5.85 6.56 7.89
CA GLU A 71 -4.83 5.51 7.77
C GLU A 71 -4.15 5.58 6.41
N VAL A 72 -2.83 5.46 6.42
CA VAL A 72 -2.00 5.43 5.21
C VAL A 72 -1.31 4.08 5.13
N PHE A 73 -1.58 3.36 4.05
CA PHE A 73 -1.00 2.07 3.74
C PHE A 73 -0.04 2.19 2.55
N LEU A 74 1.02 1.38 2.55
CA LEU A 74 1.93 1.20 1.42
C LEU A 74 1.75 -0.22 0.91
N PHE A 75 1.34 -0.36 -0.35
CA PHE A 75 1.16 -1.67 -0.96
C PHE A 75 2.36 -2.01 -1.86
N SER A 76 3.09 -3.05 -1.45
CA SER A 76 4.30 -3.56 -2.08
C SER A 76 5.24 -2.44 -2.56
N PRO A 77 5.61 -1.49 -1.68
CA PRO A 77 6.40 -0.33 -2.09
C PRO A 77 7.77 -0.75 -2.61
N SER A 78 8.33 0.01 -3.55
CA SER A 78 9.73 -0.17 -3.91
C SER A 78 10.64 0.09 -2.70
N LYS A 79 11.85 -0.48 -2.75
CA LYS A 79 12.84 -0.26 -1.69
C LYS A 79 13.14 1.21 -1.50
N GLU A 80 13.19 1.98 -2.59
CA GLU A 80 13.47 3.42 -2.58
C GLU A 80 12.33 4.21 -1.91
N LEU A 81 11.07 3.92 -2.23
CA LEU A 81 9.94 4.57 -1.58
C LEU A 81 9.91 4.24 -0.09
N LEU A 82 10.02 2.96 0.27
CA LEU A 82 10.01 2.54 1.67
C LEU A 82 11.17 3.14 2.46
N PHE A 83 12.37 3.20 1.86
CA PHE A 83 13.53 3.82 2.47
C PHE A 83 13.33 5.33 2.68
N GLY A 84 12.83 6.04 1.67
CA GLY A 84 12.53 7.48 1.79
C GLY A 84 11.52 7.77 2.89
N ILE A 85 10.46 6.96 3.01
CA ILE A 85 9.45 7.11 4.05
C ILE A 85 10.02 6.86 5.44
N LYS A 86 10.85 5.82 5.60
CA LYS A 86 11.47 5.48 6.89
C LYS A 86 12.41 6.56 7.43
N GLN A 87 12.85 7.52 6.61
CA GLN A 87 13.66 8.64 7.06
C GLN A 87 12.86 9.69 7.83
N SER A 88 11.57 9.84 7.52
CA SER A 88 10.71 10.88 8.12
C SER A 88 9.57 10.32 8.97
N GLU A 89 9.11 9.10 8.68
CA GLU A 89 7.91 8.50 9.28
C GLU A 89 8.23 7.13 9.87
N LYS A 90 7.51 6.76 10.94
CA LYS A 90 7.51 5.38 11.44
C LYS A 90 6.54 4.55 10.61
N VAL A 91 6.99 3.37 10.20
CA VAL A 91 6.15 2.40 9.47
C VAL A 91 6.28 1.02 10.07
N GLU A 92 5.17 0.30 10.13
CA GLU A 92 5.12 -1.10 10.52
C GLU A 92 4.69 -1.97 9.34
N ARG A 93 5.17 -3.22 9.32
CA ARG A 93 4.72 -4.21 8.35
C ARG A 93 3.55 -4.98 8.94
N LEU A 94 2.43 -5.05 8.21
CA LEU A 94 1.20 -5.67 8.68
C LEU A 94 1.01 -7.11 8.18
N ASP A 95 1.74 -7.52 7.15
CA ASP A 95 1.60 -8.86 6.58
C ASP A 95 2.77 -9.79 6.89
N ARG A 96 2.47 -11.10 6.82
CA ARG A 96 3.42 -12.20 7.04
C ARG A 96 3.88 -12.85 5.72
N GLU A 97 3.36 -12.39 4.59
CA GLU A 97 3.55 -12.96 3.26
C GLU A 97 4.91 -12.58 2.64
N ARG A 98 5.41 -13.39 1.69
CA ARG A 98 6.73 -13.15 1.05
C ARG A 98 6.63 -12.42 -0.29
N SER A 99 5.52 -12.54 -1.02
CA SER A 99 5.38 -12.04 -2.40
C SER A 99 4.97 -10.57 -2.48
N GLN A 100 4.01 -10.16 -1.66
CA GLN A 100 3.57 -8.78 -1.52
C GLN A 100 3.76 -8.34 -0.07
N SER A 101 3.92 -7.02 0.12
CA SER A 101 4.07 -6.45 1.46
C SER A 101 3.05 -5.35 1.71
N LEU A 102 2.33 -5.39 2.81
CA LEU A 102 1.49 -4.31 3.29
C LEU A 102 2.18 -3.62 4.47
N TRP A 103 2.42 -2.32 4.34
CA TRP A 103 2.95 -1.49 5.41
C TRP A 103 1.92 -0.45 5.82
N LYS A 104 1.97 -0.03 7.09
CA LYS A 104 1.13 1.03 7.64
C LYS A 104 2.00 2.09 8.29
N LEU A 105 1.64 3.35 8.09
CA LEU A 105 2.26 4.46 8.80
C LEU A 105 1.77 4.50 10.24
N ILE A 106 2.71 4.58 11.18
CA ILE A 106 2.43 4.73 12.60
C ILE A 106 2.49 6.20 12.95
N ARG A 107 1.32 6.76 13.23
CA ARG A 107 1.21 8.11 13.78
C ARG A 107 1.32 8.02 15.29
N ALA A 108 2.16 8.87 15.88
CA ALA A 108 2.10 9.10 17.31
C ALA A 108 0.77 9.80 17.59
N SER A 109 -0.07 9.17 18.41
CA SER A 109 -1.23 9.84 18.99
C SER A 109 -0.69 10.96 19.89
N ASN A 110 -0.91 12.22 19.50
CA ASN A 110 -0.76 13.36 20.40
C ASN A 110 -1.93 13.40 21.38
#